data_AF-A0A519ZA56-F1
#
_entry.id   AF-A0A519ZA56-F1
#
_cell.length_a   1.000
_cell.length_b   1.000
_cell.length_c   1.000
_cell.angle_alpha   90.00
_cell.angle_beta   90.00
_cell.angle_gamma   90.00
#
_symmetry.space_group_name_H-M   'P 1'
#
loop_
_entity.id
_entity.type
_entity.pdbx_description
1 polymer ?
#
loop_
_entity_poly.entity_id
_entity_poly.type
_entity_poly.pdbx_seq_one_letter_code
_entity_poly.pdbx_strand_id
1 'polypeptide(L)'
;MSTVLAQQLGNGSWTTQTVTAPGLWLVYMGPYPDPDMLERKQIELRRIRNLNFEEVRSPPNLAMGLSLGRFNQQAQAEASLESLRLRGVRTARVVTIRPAADLMVIRVPAASSEVQRRLAALPLPAGKGFAACAA
;
A
#
# COMPACT_ATOMS: atom_id res chain seq x y z
N MET A 1 -22.96 14.66 -2.79
CA MET A 1 -21.58 15.07 -3.14
C MET A 1 -21.48 15.66 -4.55
N SER A 2 -22.20 15.11 -5.54
CA SER A 2 -22.18 15.58 -6.94
C SER A 2 -22.58 17.05 -7.13
N THR A 3 -23.49 17.57 -6.30
CA THR A 3 -24.01 18.96 -6.40
C THR A 3 -22.97 20.02 -6.02
N VAL A 4 -22.09 19.72 -5.06
CA VAL A 4 -21.08 20.67 -4.57
C VAL A 4 -19.95 20.85 -5.60
N LEU A 5 -19.51 19.76 -6.24
CA LEU A 5 -18.52 19.84 -7.32
C LEU A 5 -19.07 20.57 -8.56
N ALA A 6 -20.31 20.28 -8.94
CA ALA A 6 -20.97 20.96 -10.05
C ALA A 6 -21.09 22.49 -9.83
N GLN A 7 -21.41 22.92 -8.60
CA GLN A 7 -21.45 24.35 -8.24
C GLN A 7 -20.09 25.03 -8.27
N GLN A 8 -19.01 24.30 -7.97
CA GLN A 8 -17.66 24.87 -7.80
C GLN A 8 -16.85 24.89 -9.10
N LEU A 9 -17.09 23.92 -10.00
CA LEU A 9 -16.33 23.72 -11.24
C LEU A 9 -17.17 23.95 -12.51
N GLY A 10 -18.50 24.03 -12.39
CA GLY A 10 -19.43 24.06 -13.53
C GLY A 10 -19.81 22.65 -14.00
N ASN A 11 -20.98 22.51 -14.62
CA ASN A 11 -21.42 21.22 -15.18
C ASN A 11 -20.47 20.77 -16.31
N GLY A 12 -20.12 19.48 -16.36
CA GLY A 12 -19.27 18.90 -17.43
C GLY A 12 -17.76 19.13 -17.27
N SER A 13 -17.32 19.79 -16.18
CA SER A 13 -15.91 20.10 -15.89
C SER A 13 -15.14 18.98 -15.18
N TRP A 14 -15.80 17.86 -14.87
CA TRP A 14 -15.20 16.73 -14.18
C TRP A 14 -15.81 15.41 -14.65
N THR A 15 -15.04 14.33 -14.56
CA THR A 15 -15.48 12.98 -14.89
C THR A 15 -15.19 12.04 -13.73
N THR A 16 -16.01 11.00 -13.61
CA THR A 16 -15.73 9.89 -12.70
C THR A 16 -14.99 8.82 -13.48
N GLN A 17 -13.90 8.32 -12.92
CA GLN A 17 -13.12 7.23 -13.50
C GLN A 17 -12.93 6.13 -12.47
N THR A 18 -12.88 4.89 -12.93
CA THR A 18 -12.46 3.75 -12.12
C THR A 18 -10.97 3.53 -12.37
N VAL A 19 -10.17 3.54 -11.31
CA VAL A 19 -8.72 3.30 -11.36
C VAL A 19 -8.39 2.13 -10.46
N THR A 20 -7.72 1.12 -11.01
CA THR A 20 -7.25 -0.02 -10.22
C THR A 20 -6.05 0.38 -9.38
N ALA A 21 -6.24 0.39 -8.06
CA ALA A 21 -5.16 0.56 -7.10
C ALA A 21 -4.45 -0.78 -6.89
N PRO A 22 -3.10 -0.81 -7.00
CA PRO A 22 -2.36 -2.03 -6.73
C PRO A 22 -2.52 -2.42 -5.26
N GLY A 23 -2.70 -3.72 -5.03
CA GLY A 23 -2.62 -4.26 -3.68
C GLY A 23 -1.19 -4.19 -3.14
N LEU A 24 -1.04 -4.63 -1.90
CA LEU A 24 0.21 -4.68 -1.19
C LEU A 24 0.24 -5.94 -0.34
N TRP A 25 1.16 -6.83 -0.67
CA TRP A 25 1.42 -8.08 0.04
C TRP A 25 2.84 -8.08 0.58
N LEU A 26 3.03 -8.68 1.75
CA LEU A 26 4.35 -8.98 2.29
C LEU A 26 4.55 -10.48 2.36
N VAL A 27 5.77 -10.94 2.12
CA VAL A 27 6.23 -12.22 2.66
C VAL A 27 6.72 -11.95 4.08
N TYR A 28 6.01 -12.47 5.07
CA TYR A 28 6.08 -11.98 6.45
C TYR A 28 6.35 -13.11 7.46
N MET A 29 7.13 -12.79 8.50
CA MET A 29 7.40 -13.64 9.67
C MET A 29 7.06 -12.91 10.96
N GLY A 30 6.30 -13.55 11.85
CA GLY A 30 5.85 -12.98 13.14
C GLY A 30 4.32 -12.91 13.26
N PRO A 31 3.77 -11.98 14.07
CA PRO A 31 4.50 -11.13 15.02
C PRO A 31 5.19 -11.99 16.09
N TYR A 32 6.35 -11.55 16.55
CA TYR A 32 7.06 -12.20 17.65
C TYR A 32 6.56 -11.65 19.00
N PRO A 33 6.54 -12.48 20.05
CA PRO A 33 6.00 -12.11 21.36
C PRO A 33 6.87 -11.09 22.11
N ASP A 34 8.19 -11.10 21.87
CA ASP A 34 9.15 -10.26 22.56
C ASP A 34 10.31 -9.81 21.63
N PRO A 35 11.04 -8.74 21.99
CA PRO A 35 12.16 -8.24 21.20
C PRO A 35 13.33 -9.22 21.06
N ASP A 36 13.59 -10.05 22.07
CA ASP A 36 14.70 -11.01 22.05
C ASP A 36 14.46 -12.09 20.98
N MET A 37 13.23 -12.58 20.85
CA MET A 37 12.85 -13.52 19.80
C MET A 37 12.95 -12.90 18.41
N LEU A 38 12.54 -11.64 18.27
CA LEU A 38 12.70 -10.88 17.03
C LEU A 38 14.19 -10.73 16.66
N GLU A 39 15.05 -10.34 17.60
CA GLU A 39 16.49 -10.20 17.39
C GLU A 39 17.15 -11.53 17.00
N ARG A 40 16.83 -12.62 17.70
CA ARG A 40 17.32 -13.97 17.36
C ARG A 40 16.95 -14.33 15.92
N LYS A 41 15.72 -14.04 15.50
CA LYS A 41 15.26 -14.30 14.13
C LYS A 41 15.96 -13.42 13.11
N GLN A 42 16.24 -12.16 13.41
CA GLN A 42 17.07 -11.31 12.54
C GLN A 42 18.48 -11.87 12.36
N ILE A 43 19.12 -12.35 13.44
CA ILE A 43 20.45 -12.97 13.40
C ILE A 43 20.42 -14.24 12.55
N GLU A 44 19.39 -15.09 12.71
CA GLU A 44 19.20 -16.30 11.88
C GLU A 44 19.08 -15.95 10.39
N LEU A 45 18.23 -14.98 10.03
CA LEU A 45 18.01 -14.59 8.64
C LEU A 45 19.27 -13.99 7.98
N ARG A 46 20.09 -13.25 8.74
CA ARG A 46 21.37 -12.71 8.24
C ARG A 46 22.37 -13.79 7.81
N ARG A 47 22.24 -15.03 8.32
CA ARG A 47 23.10 -16.16 7.90
C ARG A 47 22.74 -16.68 6.51
N ILE A 48 21.54 -16.38 6.01
CA ILE A 48 21.10 -16.78 4.68
C ILE A 48 21.69 -15.78 3.67
N ARG A 49 22.62 -16.26 2.84
CA ARG A 49 23.26 -15.42 1.81
C ARG A 49 22.23 -14.77 0.90
N ASN A 50 22.40 -13.47 0.64
CA ASN A 50 21.56 -12.67 -0.25
C ASN A 50 20.08 -12.65 0.17
N LEU A 51 19.79 -12.65 1.47
CA LEU A 51 18.45 -12.44 1.99
C LEU A 51 18.31 -11.02 2.53
N ASN A 52 17.43 -10.24 1.92
CA ASN A 52 17.05 -8.93 2.43
C ASN A 52 15.79 -9.10 3.30
N PHE A 53 15.75 -8.39 4.42
CA PHE A 53 14.56 -8.32 5.26
C PHE A 53 14.48 -6.95 5.94
N GLU A 54 13.27 -6.56 6.31
CA GLU A 54 12.96 -5.30 6.99
C GLU A 54 12.07 -5.57 8.20
N GLU A 55 12.25 -4.81 9.28
CA GLU A 55 11.35 -4.86 10.43
C GLU A 55 10.01 -4.21 10.07
N VAL A 56 8.92 -4.91 10.36
CA VAL A 56 7.57 -4.38 10.19
C VAL A 56 7.16 -3.70 11.50
N ARG A 57 6.92 -2.38 11.40
CA ARG A 57 6.47 -1.53 12.53
C ARG A 57 5.01 -1.12 12.43
N SER A 58 4.40 -1.28 11.26
CA SER A 58 3.01 -0.92 10.98
C SER A 58 2.46 -1.81 9.87
N PRO A 59 1.17 -2.20 9.92
CA PRO A 59 0.17 -1.90 10.94
C PRO A 59 0.42 -2.62 12.29
N PRO A 60 -0.19 -2.18 13.42
CA PRO A 60 0.10 -2.71 14.76
C PRO A 60 -0.05 -4.23 14.91
N ASN A 61 -0.98 -4.85 14.19
CA ASN A 61 -1.20 -6.29 14.18
C ASN A 61 -0.07 -7.09 13.49
N LEU A 62 0.82 -6.41 12.75
CA LEU A 62 2.01 -6.97 12.13
C LEU A 62 3.31 -6.41 12.71
N ALA A 63 3.22 -5.47 13.66
CA ALA A 63 4.37 -4.96 14.39
C ALA A 63 5.12 -6.09 15.10
N MET A 64 6.40 -5.89 15.39
CA MET A 64 7.29 -6.95 15.89
C MET A 64 7.42 -8.13 14.93
N GLY A 65 7.40 -7.86 13.63
CA GLY A 65 7.60 -8.87 12.60
C GLY A 65 8.66 -8.48 11.59
N LEU A 66 8.92 -9.38 10.65
CA LEU A 66 9.92 -9.22 9.59
C LEU A 66 9.26 -9.40 8.22
N SER A 67 9.52 -8.47 7.32
CA SER A 67 9.18 -8.55 5.91
C SER A 67 10.39 -9.06 5.14
N LEU A 68 10.21 -10.11 4.34
CA LEU A 68 11.21 -10.67 3.44
C LEU A 68 11.03 -10.21 2.00
N GLY A 69 10.06 -9.32 1.76
CA GLY A 69 9.73 -8.83 0.43
C GLY A 69 8.35 -8.18 0.42
N ARG A 70 8.21 -7.18 -0.45
CA ARG A 70 6.98 -6.39 -0.62
C ARG A 70 6.57 -6.41 -2.09
N PHE A 71 5.31 -6.78 -2.34
CA PHE A 71 4.81 -7.07 -3.68
C PHE A 71 3.48 -6.36 -3.93
N ASN A 72 3.25 -5.97 -5.19
CA ASN A 72 2.01 -5.34 -5.64
C ASN A 72 1.01 -6.34 -6.25
N GLN A 73 1.36 -7.63 -6.27
CA GLN A 73 0.54 -8.74 -6.72
C GLN A 73 0.72 -9.92 -5.78
N GLN A 74 -0.37 -10.60 -5.45
CA GLN A 74 -0.34 -11.77 -4.57
C GLN A 74 0.52 -12.91 -5.15
N ALA A 75 0.37 -13.21 -6.44
CA ALA A 75 1.12 -14.28 -7.10
C ALA A 75 2.65 -14.08 -7.04
N GLN A 76 3.12 -12.82 -7.08
CA GLN A 76 4.54 -12.52 -6.93
C GLN A 76 5.03 -12.77 -5.49
N ALA A 77 4.22 -12.44 -4.49
CA ALA A 77 4.53 -12.74 -3.09
C ALA A 77 4.58 -14.26 -2.84
N GLU A 78 3.63 -15.01 -3.41
CA GLU A 78 3.60 -16.48 -3.32
C GLU A 78 4.82 -17.12 -3.99
N ALA A 79 5.19 -16.68 -5.19
CA ALA A 79 6.39 -17.16 -5.86
C ALA A 79 7.68 -16.86 -5.06
N SER A 80 7.75 -15.66 -4.45
CA SER A 80 8.86 -15.30 -3.57
C SER A 80 8.90 -16.17 -2.31
N LEU A 81 7.75 -16.46 -1.70
CA LEU A 81 7.66 -17.37 -0.55
C LEU A 81 8.17 -18.77 -0.90
N GLU A 82 7.80 -19.32 -2.07
CA GLU A 82 8.33 -20.62 -2.51
C GLU A 82 9.85 -20.61 -2.70
N SER A 83 10.39 -19.56 -3.33
CA SER A 83 11.84 -19.38 -3.46
C SER A 83 12.54 -19.35 -2.09
N LEU A 84 11.94 -18.68 -1.10
CA LEU A 84 12.47 -18.60 0.26
C LEU A 84 12.38 -19.93 1.01
N ARG A 85 11.34 -20.73 0.77
CA ARG A 85 11.21 -22.09 1.31
C ARG A 85 12.36 -22.99 0.85
N LEU A 86 12.72 -22.92 -0.43
CA LEU A 86 13.87 -23.67 -0.98
C LEU A 86 15.20 -23.24 -0.36
N ARG A 87 15.29 -22.00 0.13
CA ARG A 87 16.47 -21.45 0.83
C ARG A 87 16.46 -21.71 2.35
N GLY A 88 15.48 -22.46 2.85
CA GLY A 88 15.38 -22.86 4.25
C GLY A 88 14.48 -22.00 5.13
N VAL A 89 13.82 -20.97 4.59
CA VAL A 89 12.88 -20.12 5.35
C VAL A 89 11.51 -20.79 5.38
N ARG A 90 11.14 -21.41 6.52
CA ARG A 90 9.89 -22.18 6.65
C ARG A 90 8.77 -21.48 7.42
N THR A 91 9.09 -20.44 8.17
CA THR A 91 8.14 -19.76 9.08
C THR A 91 7.52 -18.50 8.47
N ALA A 92 7.83 -18.19 7.21
CA ALA A 92 7.23 -17.07 6.50
C ALA A 92 5.84 -17.44 5.92
N ARG A 93 4.96 -16.45 5.82
CA ARG A 93 3.64 -16.53 5.18
C ARG A 93 3.37 -15.28 4.35
N VAL A 94 2.54 -15.39 3.33
CA VAL A 94 2.04 -14.20 2.62
C VAL A 94 0.97 -13.53 3.48
N VAL A 95 1.08 -12.21 3.68
CA VAL A 95 0.06 -11.40 4.34
C VAL A 95 -0.36 -10.24 3.44
N THR A 96 -1.64 -9.92 3.47
CA THR A 96 -2.20 -8.79 2.73
C THR A 96 -2.19 -7.55 3.62
N ILE A 97 -1.43 -6.52 3.23
CA ILE A 97 -1.45 -5.20 3.87
C ILE A 97 -2.60 -4.37 3.31
N ARG A 98 -2.77 -4.42 1.99
CA ARG A 98 -3.86 -3.74 1.29
C ARG A 98 -4.29 -4.63 0.12
N PRO A 99 -5.57 -5.01 0.00
CA PRO A 99 -6.03 -5.71 -1.19
C PRO A 99 -5.93 -4.80 -2.42
N ALA A 100 -5.78 -5.38 -3.61
CA ALA A 100 -6.04 -4.64 -4.84
C ALA A 100 -7.51 -4.23 -4.86
N ALA A 101 -7.77 -3.02 -5.34
CA ALA A 101 -9.12 -2.48 -5.33
C ALA A 101 -9.31 -1.53 -6.49
N ASP A 102 -10.51 -1.55 -7.07
CA ASP A 102 -10.93 -0.54 -8.02
C ASP A 102 -11.45 0.68 -7.25
N LEU A 103 -10.77 1.81 -7.44
CA LEU A 103 -11.11 3.07 -6.81
C LEU A 103 -11.91 3.93 -7.79
N MET A 104 -13.04 4.44 -7.32
CA MET A 104 -13.75 5.50 -8.02
C MET A 104 -13.10 6.83 -7.69
N VAL A 105 -12.54 7.51 -8.69
CA VAL A 105 -11.88 8.81 -8.56
C VAL A 105 -12.59 9.87 -9.39
N ILE A 106 -12.53 11.12 -8.93
CA ILE A 106 -12.99 12.28 -9.70
C ILE A 106 -11.79 12.90 -10.39
N ARG A 107 -11.86 13.02 -11.71
CA ARG A 107 -10.85 13.67 -12.53
C ARG A 107 -11.36 15.02 -13.02
N VAL A 108 -10.56 16.06 -12.78
CA VAL A 108 -10.77 17.39 -13.34
C VAL A 108 -9.71 17.61 -14.43
N PRO A 109 -10.07 17.51 -15.73
CA PRO A 109 -9.12 17.73 -16.81
C PRO A 109 -8.65 19.19 -16.83
N ALA A 110 -7.37 19.41 -17.15
CA ALA A 110 -6.79 20.73 -17.34
C ALA A 110 -7.12 21.75 -16.21
N ALA A 111 -7.02 21.31 -14.94
CA ALA A 111 -7.28 22.17 -13.79
C ALA A 111 -6.28 23.33 -13.74
N SER A 112 -6.75 24.55 -14.04
CA SER A 112 -5.96 25.79 -13.89
C SER A 112 -5.57 26.03 -12.43
N SER A 113 -4.61 26.92 -12.18
CA SER A 113 -4.18 27.28 -10.81
C SER A 113 -5.34 27.83 -9.96
N GLU A 114 -6.32 28.50 -10.56
CA GLU A 114 -7.53 28.93 -9.88
C GLU A 114 -8.41 27.74 -9.49
N VAL A 115 -8.63 26.80 -10.42
CA VAL A 115 -9.40 25.59 -10.15
C VAL A 115 -8.72 24.74 -9.06
N GLN A 116 -7.40 24.58 -9.10
CA GLN A 116 -6.65 23.86 -8.08
C GLN A 116 -6.81 24.47 -6.68
N ARG A 117 -6.79 25.81 -6.56
CA ARG A 117 -7.05 26.49 -5.28
C ARG A 117 -8.46 26.24 -4.77
N ARG A 118 -9.47 26.29 -5.65
CA ARG A 118 -10.87 25.96 -5.29
C ARG A 118 -10.98 24.51 -4.83
N LEU A 119 -10.37 23.57 -5.54
CA LEU A 119 -10.36 22.14 -5.21
C LEU A 119 -9.70 21.85 -3.85
N ALA A 120 -8.58 22.52 -3.55
CA ALA A 120 -7.87 22.36 -2.27
C ALA A 120 -8.68 22.89 -1.08
N ALA A 121 -9.57 23.86 -1.30
CA ALA A 121 -10.44 24.43 -0.27
C ALA A 121 -11.74 23.63 -0.05
N LEU A 122 -12.02 22.59 -0.86
CA LEU A 122 -13.23 21.80 -0.71
C LEU A 122 -13.16 20.91 0.54
N PRO A 123 -14.21 20.92 1.40
CA PRO A 123 -14.32 19.95 2.48
C PRO A 123 -14.66 18.58 1.88
N LEU A 124 -13.66 17.71 1.78
CA LEU A 124 -13.81 16.35 1.28
C LEU A 124 -13.92 15.35 2.44
N PRO A 125 -14.70 14.27 2.28
CA PRO A 125 -14.86 13.26 3.31
C PRO A 125 -13.54 12.52 3.60
N ALA A 126 -13.37 12.05 4.83
CA ALA A 126 -12.32 11.11 5.23
C ALA A 126 -10.88 11.54 4.87
N GLY A 127 -10.57 12.84 4.94
CA GLY A 127 -9.24 13.38 4.65
C GLY A 127 -8.80 13.22 3.20
N LYS A 128 -9.75 13.00 2.28
CA LYS A 128 -9.47 12.92 0.85
C LYS A 128 -9.07 14.30 0.31
N GLY A 129 -8.25 14.30 -0.73
CA GLY A 129 -7.74 15.49 -1.38
C GLY A 129 -7.58 15.27 -2.88
N PHE A 130 -7.45 16.37 -3.62
CA PHE A 130 -7.05 16.33 -5.01
C PHE A 130 -5.52 16.30 -5.10
N ALA A 131 -5.00 15.47 -6.00
CA ALA A 131 -3.59 15.43 -6.36
C ALA A 131 -3.45 15.60 -7.88
N ALA A 132 -2.26 15.97 -8.33
CA ALA A 132 -1.96 15.98 -9.76
C ALA A 132 -2.17 14.56 -10.35
N CYS A 133 -2.69 14.50 -11.57
CA CYS A 133 -2.76 13.23 -12.30
C CYS A 133 -1.34 12.69 -12.49
N ALA A 134 -1.15 11.38 -12.32
CA ALA A 134 0.09 10.74 -12.75
C ALA A 134 0.27 10.96 -14.26
N ALA A 135 1.50 11.32 -14.66
CA ALA A 135 1.88 11.53 -16.06
C ALA A 135 1.96 10.19 -16.82
#